data_AF-A0A3A8NVQ1-F1
#
_entry.id   AF-A0A3A8NVQ1-F1
#
_cell.length_a   1.000
_cell.length_b   1.000
_cell.length_c   1.000
_cell.angle_alpha   90.00
_cell.angle_beta   90.00
_cell.angle_gamma   90.00
#
_symmetry.space_group_name_H-M   'P 1'
#
loop_
_entity.id
_entity.type
_entity.pdbx_description
1 polymer ?
#
loop_
_entity_poly.entity_id
_entity_poly.type
_entity_poly.pdbx_seq_one_letter_code
_entity_poly.pdbx_strand_id
1 'polypeptide(L)'
;MAPSLFDDYLDVRNVETGTDFDAADDRTLRMASRPVDKAMLDALVRYQETFLTHVEADVRPEAMARAQTEALAASGLDLKAVEWGLSVLRAFGGRRWTLQRLQTKLTELEGSTAPEVDALRKRVQDELLKQERHTEALSRRYGAETVALLREHEAKLVALHTRLTKVLSRG
;
A
#
# COMPACT_ATOMS: atom_id res chain seq x y z
N MET A 1 13.76 -5.22 54.26
CA MET A 1 12.92 -4.42 53.34
C MET A 1 13.34 -4.77 51.94
N ALA A 2 12.46 -5.40 51.15
CA ALA A 2 12.77 -5.77 49.79
C ALA A 2 12.72 -4.53 48.89
N PRO A 3 13.68 -4.31 47.98
CA PRO A 3 13.60 -3.22 47.01
C PRO A 3 12.42 -3.48 46.07
N SER A 4 11.59 -2.46 45.88
CA SER A 4 10.44 -2.47 44.98
C SER A 4 10.91 -2.63 43.53
N LEU A 5 10.40 -3.65 42.84
CA LEU A 5 10.61 -3.91 41.40
C LEU A 5 9.96 -2.86 40.47
N PHE A 6 9.39 -1.80 41.03
CA PHE A 6 8.57 -0.82 40.30
C PHE A 6 9.12 0.61 40.32
N ASP A 7 10.33 0.84 40.85
CA ASP A 7 10.93 2.19 40.94
C ASP A 7 11.65 2.66 39.66
N ASP A 8 11.83 1.78 38.66
CA ASP A 8 12.58 2.09 37.43
C ASP A 8 11.71 2.60 36.26
N TYR A 9 10.40 2.76 36.45
CA TYR A 9 9.58 3.51 35.49
C TYR A 9 9.75 5.01 35.74
N LEU A 10 10.93 5.52 35.40
CA LEU A 10 11.08 6.93 35.10
C LEU A 10 10.06 7.26 34.02
N ASP A 11 9.04 8.01 34.43
CA ASP A 11 8.02 8.66 33.64
C ASP A 11 8.71 9.45 32.51
N VAL A 12 8.98 8.77 31.38
CA VAL A 12 9.39 9.44 30.15
C VAL A 12 8.18 10.24 29.75
N ARG A 13 8.17 11.51 30.17
CA ARG A 13 7.18 12.49 29.73
C ARG A 13 7.22 12.52 28.21
N ASN A 14 6.21 11.87 27.62
CA ASN A 14 5.93 11.87 26.20
C ASN A 14 5.34 13.25 25.83
N VAL A 15 6.10 14.32 26.10
CA VAL A 15 5.73 15.70 25.78
C VAL A 15 6.54 16.07 24.55
N GLU A 16 5.99 15.78 23.38
CA GLU A 16 6.55 16.17 22.09
C GLU A 16 5.80 17.39 21.55
N THR A 17 6.52 18.50 21.37
CA THR A 17 6.01 19.81 20.98
C THR A 17 6.09 20.05 19.45
N GLY A 18 5.88 19.01 18.64
CA GLY A 18 5.97 19.07 17.17
C GLY A 18 4.66 18.75 16.46
N THR A 19 4.45 19.30 15.26
CA THR A 19 3.25 19.09 14.41
C THR A 19 3.20 17.71 13.73
N ASP A 20 4.09 16.78 14.07
CA ASP A 20 4.29 15.50 13.36
C ASP A 20 3.55 14.33 14.07
N PHE A 21 2.28 14.56 14.43
CA PHE A 21 1.43 13.56 15.09
C PHE A 21 1.30 12.25 14.28
N ASP A 22 1.41 12.34 12.95
CA ASP A 22 1.33 11.19 12.04
C ASP A 22 2.50 10.20 12.25
N ALA A 23 3.69 10.67 12.64
CA ALA A 23 4.86 9.83 12.79
C ALA A 23 4.83 8.94 14.05
N ALA A 24 4.26 9.44 15.15
CA ALA A 24 4.06 8.68 16.39
C ALA A 24 2.94 7.64 16.23
N ASP A 25 1.87 7.99 15.51
CA ASP A 25 0.78 7.08 15.18
C ASP A 25 1.27 5.95 14.25
N ASP A 26 2.03 6.29 13.19
CA ASP A 26 2.62 5.29 12.29
C ASP A 26 3.52 4.28 13.04
N ARG A 27 4.30 4.73 14.02
CA ARG A 27 5.14 3.84 14.84
C ARG A 27 4.30 2.92 15.72
N THR A 28 3.24 3.43 16.32
CA THR A 28 2.30 2.66 17.15
C THR A 28 1.56 1.63 16.31
N LEU A 29 1.05 2.03 15.14
CA LEU A 29 0.41 1.15 14.16
C LEU A 29 1.38 0.08 13.65
N ARG A 30 2.66 0.42 13.45
CA ARG A 30 3.70 -0.56 13.09
C ARG A 30 3.90 -1.61 14.19
N MET A 31 3.96 -1.20 15.46
CA MET A 31 4.13 -2.16 16.57
C MET A 31 2.92 -3.08 16.75
N ALA A 32 1.73 -2.61 16.39
CA ALA A 32 0.50 -3.39 16.44
C ALA A 32 0.26 -4.27 15.20
N SER A 33 1.07 -4.13 14.15
CA SER A 33 0.86 -4.81 12.88
C SER A 33 1.81 -5.98 12.62
N ARG A 34 1.29 -6.97 11.89
CA ARG A 34 2.08 -8.10 11.39
C ARG A 34 2.83 -7.68 10.12
N PRO A 35 4.16 -7.84 10.05
CA PRO A 35 4.91 -7.64 8.82
C PRO A 35 4.38 -8.53 7.69
N VAL A 36 4.41 -8.03 6.45
CA VAL A 36 4.07 -8.85 5.28
C VAL A 36 5.37 -9.53 4.83
N ASP A 37 5.50 -10.80 5.20
CA ASP A 37 6.57 -11.67 4.68
C ASP A 37 6.22 -12.22 3.28
N LYS A 38 7.16 -12.93 2.67
CA LYS A 38 6.98 -13.52 1.33
C LYS A 38 5.81 -14.50 1.26
N ALA A 39 5.61 -15.33 2.29
CA ALA A 39 4.53 -16.32 2.29
C ALA A 39 3.16 -15.64 2.35
N MET A 40 3.04 -14.59 3.17
CA MET A 40 1.85 -13.75 3.24
C MET A 40 1.62 -13.00 1.93
N LEU A 41 2.67 -12.44 1.32
CA LEU A 41 2.57 -11.78 0.02
C LEU A 41 2.06 -12.74 -1.06
N ASP A 42 2.64 -13.93 -1.16
CA ASP A 42 2.22 -14.96 -2.12
C ASP A 42 0.76 -15.37 -1.91
N ALA A 43 0.33 -15.48 -0.64
CA ALA A 43 -1.06 -15.78 -0.30
C ALA A 43 -2.03 -14.65 -0.66
N LEU A 44 -1.65 -13.39 -0.42
CA LEU A 44 -2.44 -12.21 -0.80
C LEU A 44 -2.52 -12.05 -2.33
N VAL A 45 -1.46 -12.39 -3.04
CA VAL A 45 -1.44 -12.41 -4.51
C VAL A 45 -2.40 -13.48 -5.04
N ARG A 46 -2.34 -14.71 -4.51
CA ARG A 46 -3.31 -15.78 -4.85
C ARG A 46 -4.75 -15.36 -4.56
N TYR A 47 -4.98 -14.68 -3.43
CA TYR A 47 -6.28 -14.12 -3.08
C TYR A 47 -6.78 -13.18 -4.20
N GLN A 48 -5.98 -12.18 -4.59
CA GLN A 48 -6.37 -11.18 -5.59
C GLN A 48 -6.58 -11.80 -6.98
N GLU A 49 -5.73 -12.74 -7.37
CA GLU A 49 -5.84 -13.47 -8.64
C GLU A 49 -7.10 -14.33 -8.70
N THR A 50 -7.40 -15.05 -7.61
CA THR A 50 -8.62 -15.85 -7.51
C THR A 50 -9.84 -14.96 -7.55
N PHE A 51 -9.87 -13.90 -6.74
CA PHE A 51 -10.97 -12.93 -6.73
C PHE A 51 -11.24 -12.38 -8.14
N LEU A 52 -10.20 -11.90 -8.82
CA LEU A 52 -10.29 -11.36 -10.19
C LEU A 52 -10.83 -12.38 -11.19
N THR A 53 -10.46 -13.65 -11.07
CA THR A 53 -10.95 -14.72 -11.97
C THR A 53 -12.48 -14.81 -11.98
N HIS A 54 -13.12 -14.54 -10.85
CA HIS A 54 -14.58 -14.55 -10.75
C HIS A 54 -15.20 -13.21 -11.15
N VAL A 55 -14.66 -12.09 -10.65
CA VAL A 55 -15.29 -10.77 -10.81
C VAL A 55 -15.03 -10.10 -12.17
N GLU A 56 -14.02 -10.54 -12.93
CA GLU A 56 -13.77 -10.00 -14.28
C GLU A 56 -14.90 -10.33 -15.26
N ALA A 57 -15.62 -11.44 -15.03
CA ALA A 57 -16.76 -11.87 -15.85
C ALA A 57 -18.12 -11.37 -15.31
N ASP A 58 -18.25 -11.21 -13.99
CA ASP A 58 -19.52 -10.84 -13.34
C ASP A 58 -19.28 -10.00 -12.07
N VAL A 59 -19.70 -8.73 -12.12
CA VAL A 59 -19.52 -7.76 -11.03
C VAL A 59 -20.75 -7.61 -10.13
N ARG A 60 -21.77 -8.46 -10.30
CA ARG A 60 -22.98 -8.40 -9.45
C ARG A 60 -22.63 -8.74 -8.00
N PRO A 61 -23.37 -8.19 -7.01
CA PRO A 61 -23.08 -8.40 -5.59
C PRO A 61 -22.95 -9.87 -5.18
N GLU A 62 -23.81 -10.75 -5.71
CA GLU A 62 -23.77 -12.19 -5.40
C GLU A 62 -22.53 -12.88 -5.97
N ALA A 63 -22.07 -12.45 -7.15
CA ALA A 63 -20.84 -12.94 -7.77
C ALA A 63 -19.61 -12.46 -6.98
N MET A 64 -19.59 -11.20 -6.55
CA MET A 64 -18.53 -10.66 -5.70
C MET A 64 -18.46 -11.35 -4.33
N ALA A 65 -19.61 -11.65 -3.72
CA ALA A 65 -19.65 -12.38 -2.45
C ALA A 65 -19.06 -13.79 -2.59
N ARG A 66 -19.40 -14.52 -3.66
CA ARG A 66 -18.80 -15.82 -3.97
C ARG A 66 -17.30 -15.71 -4.23
N ALA A 67 -16.89 -14.73 -5.05
CA ALA A 67 -15.48 -14.46 -5.33
C ALA A 67 -14.67 -14.21 -4.06
N GLN A 68 -15.22 -13.47 -3.10
CA GLN A 68 -14.62 -13.23 -1.79
C GLN A 68 -14.41 -14.53 -1.02
N THR A 69 -15.43 -15.39 -0.95
CA THR A 69 -15.35 -16.70 -0.27
C THR A 69 -14.31 -17.61 -0.91
N GLU A 70 -14.30 -17.70 -2.25
CA GLU A 70 -13.38 -18.55 -2.99
C GLU A 70 -11.94 -18.05 -2.89
N ALA A 71 -11.72 -16.74 -2.98
CA ALA A 71 -10.41 -16.13 -2.78
C ALA A 71 -9.86 -16.33 -1.38
N LEU A 72 -10.71 -16.21 -0.34
CA LEU A 72 -10.30 -16.46 1.04
C LEU A 72 -9.84 -17.91 1.20
N ALA A 73 -10.64 -18.86 0.71
CA ALA A 73 -10.29 -20.28 0.75
C ALA A 73 -8.97 -20.59 0.00
N ALA A 74 -8.79 -20.04 -1.20
CA ALA A 74 -7.59 -20.25 -2.01
C ALA A 74 -6.31 -19.62 -1.40
N SER A 75 -6.46 -18.53 -0.65
CA SER A 75 -5.34 -17.86 -0.01
C SER A 75 -4.80 -18.63 1.21
N GLY A 76 -5.68 -19.36 1.90
CA GLY A 76 -5.38 -20.00 3.19
C GLY A 76 -5.18 -19.00 4.34
N LEU A 77 -5.50 -17.72 4.13
CA LEU A 77 -5.43 -16.68 5.16
C LEU A 77 -6.74 -16.57 5.92
N ASP A 78 -6.67 -16.11 7.16
CA ASP A 78 -7.85 -15.65 7.87
C ASP A 78 -8.27 -14.25 7.38
N LEU A 79 -9.52 -13.86 7.69
CA LEU A 79 -10.09 -12.60 7.22
C LEU A 79 -9.27 -11.38 7.69
N LYS A 80 -8.77 -11.39 8.93
CA LYS A 80 -8.01 -10.27 9.50
C LYS A 80 -6.68 -10.08 8.77
N ALA A 81 -5.99 -11.17 8.46
CA ALA A 81 -4.75 -11.17 7.70
C ALA A 81 -4.97 -10.69 6.26
N VAL A 82 -6.07 -11.10 5.62
CA VAL A 82 -6.45 -10.61 4.30
C VAL A 82 -6.74 -9.11 4.33
N GLU A 83 -7.60 -8.63 5.23
CA GLU A 83 -7.97 -7.21 5.31
C GLU A 83 -6.75 -6.32 5.56
N TRP A 84 -5.91 -6.71 6.52
CA TRP A 84 -4.65 -6.02 6.79
C TRP A 84 -3.75 -6.03 5.55
N GLY A 85 -3.48 -7.20 4.98
CA GLY A 85 -2.59 -7.34 3.83
C GLY A 85 -3.08 -6.56 2.60
N LEU A 86 -4.38 -6.63 2.29
CA LEU A 86 -4.98 -5.86 1.20
C LEU A 86 -4.88 -4.35 1.43
N SER A 87 -4.93 -3.88 2.68
CA SER A 87 -4.71 -2.46 2.99
C SER A 87 -3.28 -2.03 2.64
N VAL A 88 -2.28 -2.86 2.96
CA VAL A 88 -0.86 -2.64 2.62
C VAL A 88 -0.67 -2.64 1.10
N LEU A 89 -1.19 -3.67 0.41
CA LEU A 89 -1.09 -3.78 -1.05
C LEU A 89 -1.78 -2.62 -1.76
N ARG A 90 -2.92 -2.13 -1.26
CA ARG A 90 -3.62 -0.97 -1.83
C ARG A 90 -2.83 0.32 -1.63
N ALA A 91 -2.27 0.53 -0.44
CA ALA A 91 -1.46 1.71 -0.15
C ALA A 91 -0.20 1.77 -1.03
N PHE A 92 0.50 0.64 -1.18
CA PHE A 92 1.67 0.54 -2.06
C PHE A 92 1.27 0.63 -3.54
N GLY A 93 0.37 -0.26 -4.00
CA GLY A 93 -0.03 -0.37 -5.39
C GLY A 93 -0.64 0.91 -5.96
N GLY A 94 -1.44 1.64 -5.18
CA GLY A 94 -2.02 2.92 -5.61
C GLY A 94 -0.97 4.00 -5.85
N ARG A 95 0.09 4.07 -5.01
CA ARG A 95 1.20 5.01 -5.20
C ARG A 95 2.04 4.64 -6.41
N ARG A 96 2.39 3.36 -6.56
CA ARG A 96 3.19 2.88 -7.71
C ARG A 96 2.44 3.04 -9.02
N TRP A 97 1.14 2.77 -9.04
CA TRP A 97 0.28 3.01 -10.20
C TRP A 97 0.24 4.51 -10.57
N THR A 98 0.09 5.40 -9.57
CA THR A 98 0.11 6.85 -9.81
C THR A 98 1.45 7.30 -10.38
N LEU A 99 2.56 6.78 -9.84
CA LEU A 99 3.90 7.07 -10.34
C LEU A 99 4.07 6.63 -11.80
N GLN A 100 3.61 5.42 -12.17
CA GLN A 100 3.64 4.95 -13.55
C GLN A 100 2.82 5.85 -14.49
N ARG A 101 1.66 6.35 -14.04
CA ARG A 101 0.83 7.31 -14.81
C ARG A 101 1.53 8.64 -15.02
N LEU A 102 2.19 9.16 -13.98
CA LEU A 102 2.95 10.41 -14.07
C LEU A 102 4.18 10.27 -14.98
N GLN A 103 4.87 9.13 -14.95
CA GLN A 103 5.97 8.84 -15.88
C GLN A 103 5.49 8.79 -17.33
N THR A 104 4.37 8.10 -17.59
CA THR A 104 3.77 8.04 -18.92
C THR A 104 3.43 9.44 -19.42
N LYS A 105 2.79 10.26 -18.57
CA LYS A 105 2.49 11.65 -18.88
C LYS A 105 3.75 12.47 -19.14
N LEU A 106 4.84 12.22 -18.42
CA LEU A 106 6.12 12.92 -18.65
C LEU A 106 6.66 12.62 -20.06
N THR A 107 6.65 11.34 -20.46
CA THR A 107 7.06 10.91 -21.81
C THR A 107 6.18 11.54 -22.90
N GLU A 108 4.87 11.64 -22.68
CA GLU A 108 3.95 12.33 -23.62
C GLU A 108 4.30 13.83 -23.77
N LEU A 109 4.80 14.47 -22.72
CA LEU A 109 5.18 15.89 -22.71
C LEU A 109 6.59 16.16 -23.27
N GLU A 110 7.42 15.14 -23.49
CA GLU A 110 8.77 15.29 -24.06
C GLU A 110 8.73 15.73 -25.54
N GLY A 111 7.64 15.41 -26.26
CA GLY A 111 7.46 15.77 -27.67
C GLY A 111 7.03 17.22 -27.93
N SER A 112 6.82 18.04 -26.90
CA SER A 112 6.33 19.41 -27.05
C SER A 112 7.26 20.44 -26.40
N THR A 113 7.49 21.54 -27.11
CA THR A 113 8.39 22.64 -26.71
C THR A 113 7.66 23.94 -26.40
N ALA A 114 6.33 23.89 -26.23
CA ALA A 114 5.57 25.09 -25.87
C ALA A 114 5.88 25.51 -24.42
N PRO A 115 5.99 26.82 -24.10
CA PRO A 115 6.33 27.29 -22.74
C PRO A 115 5.36 26.81 -21.65
N GLU A 116 4.09 26.62 -22.00
CA GLU A 116 3.06 26.05 -21.11
C GLU A 116 3.29 24.57 -20.78
N VAL A 117 3.94 23.84 -21.69
CA VAL A 117 4.36 22.44 -21.48
C VAL A 117 5.53 22.36 -20.51
N ASP A 118 6.45 23.33 -20.53
CA ASP A 118 7.58 23.33 -19.58
C ASP A 118 7.12 23.50 -18.13
N ALA A 119 6.16 24.40 -17.89
CA ALA A 119 5.55 24.58 -16.57
C ALA A 119 4.81 23.31 -16.11
N LEU A 120 4.10 22.63 -17.03
CA LEU A 120 3.42 21.37 -16.74
C LEU A 120 4.42 20.24 -16.47
N ARG A 121 5.50 20.13 -17.25
CA ARG A 121 6.57 19.14 -17.08
C ARG A 121 7.19 19.25 -15.69
N LYS A 122 7.51 20.47 -15.25
CA LYS A 122 8.03 20.73 -13.90
C LYS A 122 7.05 20.25 -12.82
N ARG A 123 5.75 20.59 -12.94
CA ARG A 123 4.73 20.13 -11.97
C ARG A 123 4.61 18.61 -11.91
N VAL A 124 4.70 17.93 -13.06
CA VAL A 124 4.66 16.46 -13.11
C VAL A 124 5.90 15.85 -12.45
N GLN A 125 7.09 16.43 -12.67
CA GLN A 125 8.33 16.02 -12.00
C GLN A 125 8.28 16.22 -10.48
N ASP A 126 7.75 17.36 -10.02
CA ASP A 126 7.59 17.63 -8.59
C ASP A 126 6.63 16.61 -7.94
N GLU A 127 5.53 16.28 -8.60
CA GLU A 127 4.59 15.27 -8.10
C GLU A 127 5.19 13.86 -8.13
N LEU A 128 6.01 13.51 -9.13
CA LEU A 128 6.77 12.25 -9.15
C LEU A 128 7.66 12.10 -7.92
N LEU A 129 8.45 13.13 -7.61
CA LEU A 129 9.31 13.16 -6.43
C LEU A 129 8.51 13.01 -5.14
N LYS A 130 7.35 13.66 -5.07
CA LYS A 130 6.44 13.55 -3.92
C LYS A 130 5.89 12.12 -3.76
N GLN A 131 5.48 11.46 -4.84
CA GLN A 131 5.00 10.07 -4.78
C GLN A 131 6.09 9.09 -4.36
N GLU A 132 7.34 9.31 -4.79
CA GLU A 132 8.47 8.48 -4.36
C GLU A 132 8.73 8.63 -2.85
N ARG A 133 8.79 9.88 -2.33
CA ARG A 133 8.93 10.14 -0.88
C ARG A 133 7.78 9.53 -0.08
N HIS A 134 6.56 9.62 -0.58
CA HIS A 134 5.41 9.00 0.08
C HIS A 134 5.46 7.46 0.06
N THR A 135 6.05 6.87 -0.98
CA THR A 135 6.30 5.42 -1.04
C THR A 135 7.34 5.02 -0.02
N GLU A 136 8.44 5.78 0.10
CA GLU A 136 9.47 5.56 1.13
C GLU A 136 8.90 5.68 2.55
N ALA A 137 8.03 6.67 2.77
CA ALA A 137 7.36 6.89 4.05
C ALA A 137 6.50 5.71 4.52
N LEU A 138 6.03 4.84 3.60
CA LEU A 138 5.32 3.60 3.97
C LEU A 138 6.18 2.68 4.85
N SER A 139 7.51 2.79 4.78
CA SER A 139 8.43 2.01 5.60
C SER A 139 8.27 2.31 7.09
N ARG A 140 7.84 3.54 7.43
CA ARG A 140 7.55 3.93 8.83
C ARG A 140 6.34 3.19 9.39
N ARG A 141 5.32 2.99 8.55
CA ARG A 141 4.05 2.36 8.93
C ARG A 141 4.05 0.83 8.81
N TYR A 142 4.65 0.29 7.75
CA TYR A 142 4.59 -1.14 7.42
C TYR A 142 5.92 -1.89 7.61
N GLY A 143 7.00 -1.16 7.94
CA GLY A 143 8.35 -1.69 8.05
C GLY A 143 9.12 -1.66 6.73
N ALA A 144 10.43 -1.44 6.83
CA ALA A 144 11.33 -1.36 5.67
C ALA A 144 11.40 -2.68 4.89
N GLU A 145 11.42 -3.82 5.58
CA GLU A 145 11.45 -5.15 4.96
C GLU A 145 10.20 -5.42 4.12
N THR A 146 9.02 -5.09 4.65
CA THR A 146 7.76 -5.15 3.89
C THR A 146 7.85 -4.32 2.61
N VAL A 147 8.27 -3.05 2.70
CA VAL A 147 8.35 -2.18 1.52
C VAL A 147 9.38 -2.66 0.50
N ALA A 148 10.53 -3.17 0.96
CA ALA A 148 11.53 -3.76 0.09
C ALA A 148 10.98 -4.96 -0.69
N LEU A 149 10.31 -5.89 0.01
CA LEU A 149 9.65 -7.03 -0.62
C LEU A 149 8.57 -6.59 -1.63
N LEU A 150 7.76 -5.58 -1.31
CA LEU A 150 6.75 -5.08 -2.24
C LEU A 150 7.38 -4.47 -3.51
N ARG A 151 8.55 -3.80 -3.39
CA ARG A 151 9.30 -3.29 -4.55
C ARG A 151 9.83 -4.42 -5.44
N GLU A 152 10.32 -5.51 -4.87
CA GLU A 152 10.75 -6.69 -5.64
C GLU A 152 9.62 -7.26 -6.52
N HIS A 153 8.37 -7.12 -6.06
CA HIS A 153 7.17 -7.62 -6.75
C HIS A 153 6.34 -6.51 -7.42
N GLU A 154 6.88 -5.29 -7.57
CA GLU A 154 6.14 -4.09 -7.97
C GLU A 154 5.33 -4.28 -9.26
N ALA A 155 5.97 -4.80 -10.32
CA ALA A 155 5.31 -4.98 -11.61
C ALA A 155 4.04 -5.84 -11.51
N LYS A 156 4.10 -6.95 -10.76
CA LYS A 156 2.95 -7.84 -10.54
C LYS A 156 1.87 -7.14 -9.71
N LEU A 157 2.26 -6.46 -8.64
CA LEU A 157 1.33 -5.77 -7.74
C LEU A 157 0.60 -4.60 -8.43
N VAL A 158 1.30 -3.83 -9.25
CA VAL A 158 0.71 -2.73 -10.05
C VAL A 158 -0.24 -3.27 -11.11
N ALA A 159 0.09 -4.40 -11.76
CA ALA A 159 -0.80 -5.05 -12.71
C ALA A 159 -2.10 -5.53 -12.03
N LEU A 160 -2.00 -6.17 -10.86
CA LEU A 160 -3.17 -6.59 -10.07
C LEU A 160 -4.00 -5.39 -9.61
N HIS A 161 -3.36 -4.35 -9.10
CA HIS A 161 -4.03 -3.10 -8.71
C HIS A 161 -4.81 -2.48 -9.87
N THR A 162 -4.20 -2.42 -11.06
CA THR A 162 -4.82 -1.88 -12.27
C THR A 162 -6.07 -2.67 -12.67
N ARG A 163 -5.98 -4.01 -12.66
CA ARG A 163 -7.10 -4.89 -12.98
C ARG A 163 -8.23 -4.75 -11.97
N LEU A 164 -7.91 -4.77 -10.67
CA LEU A 164 -8.89 -4.57 -9.60
C LEU A 164 -9.61 -3.23 -9.72
N THR A 165 -8.88 -2.13 -9.89
CA THR A 165 -9.48 -0.80 -10.07
C THR A 165 -10.42 -0.75 -11.26
N LYS A 166 -10.04 -1.39 -12.38
CA LYS A 166 -10.89 -1.46 -13.59
C LYS A 166 -12.18 -2.25 -13.38
N VAL A 167 -12.14 -3.33 -12.60
CA VAL A 167 -13.34 -4.13 -12.30
C VAL A 167 -14.23 -3.38 -11.32
N LEU A 168 -13.66 -2.88 -10.23
CA LEU A 168 -14.40 -2.23 -9.15
C LEU A 168 -14.98 -0.87 -9.54
N SER A 169 -14.47 -0.22 -10.60
CA SER A 169 -15.06 1.01 -11.14
C SER A 169 -16.27 0.79 -12.06
N ARG A 170 -16.64 -0.47 -12.35
CA ARG A 170 -17.77 -0.82 -13.25
C ARG A 170 -19.05 -1.21 -12.52
N GLY A 171 -18.94 -1.65 -11.27
CA GLY A 171 -20.07 -1.93 -10.40
C GLY A 171 -20.55 -0.67 -9.71
#